data_AF-A0A3A6P7C9-F1
#
_entry.id   AF-A0A3A6P7C9-F1
#
_cell.length_a   1.000
_cell.length_b   1.000
_cell.length_c   1.000
_cell.angle_alpha   90.00
_cell.angle_beta   90.00
_cell.angle_gamma   90.00
#
_symmetry.space_group_name_H-M   'P 1'
#
loop_
_entity.id
_entity.type
_entity.pdbx_description
1 polymer ?
#
loop_
_entity_poly.entity_id
_entity_poly.type
_entity_poly.pdbx_seq_one_letter_code
_entity_poly.pdbx_strand_id
1 'polypeptide(L)'
;MGRFSFEDLEVWQRAVLFAESVIVSSEKWKTAGKHYRLLEQLEAAVTSVAMNIAEGKGRYSQKEFKQYLYIARGSLFEVITLLVIVEKLGWIDNKDLDTFRNEAEIIGKMLSSLANSIKTK
;
A
#
# COMPACT_ATOMS: atom_id res chain seq x y z
N MET A 1 14.97 -7.76 15.26
CA MET A 1 15.29 -6.34 15.02
C MET A 1 15.82 -6.24 13.62
N GLY A 2 15.13 -5.51 12.75
CA GLY A 2 15.60 -5.20 11.41
C GLY A 2 16.91 -4.41 11.44
N ARG A 3 17.63 -4.41 10.33
CA ARG A 3 18.84 -3.57 10.18
C ARG A 3 18.46 -2.09 10.14
N PHE A 4 17.25 -1.79 9.68
CA PHE A 4 16.68 -0.45 9.66
C PHE A 4 15.43 -0.39 10.55
N SER A 5 15.27 0.71 11.31
CA SER A 5 14.21 0.84 12.33
C SER A 5 12.77 0.84 11.78
N PHE A 6 12.58 1.06 10.48
CA PHE A 6 11.26 0.94 9.84
C PHE A 6 10.86 -0.52 9.59
N GLU A 7 11.82 -1.43 9.49
CA GLU A 7 11.56 -2.86 9.24
C GLU A 7 10.88 -3.53 10.46
N ASP A 8 11.02 -2.94 11.64
CA ASP A 8 10.33 -3.38 12.86
C ASP A 8 8.86 -2.92 12.92
N LEU A 9 8.41 -2.06 12.00
CA LEU A 9 7.01 -1.61 11.94
C LEU A 9 6.15 -2.69 11.27
N GLU A 10 5.20 -3.27 12.03
CA GLU A 10 4.27 -4.28 11.51
C GLU A 10 3.49 -3.77 10.28
N VAL A 11 3.08 -2.49 10.29
CA VAL A 11 2.39 -1.88 9.14
C VAL A 11 3.25 -1.81 7.88
N TRP A 12 4.58 -1.66 8.04
CA TRP A 12 5.51 -1.70 6.91
C TRP A 12 5.63 -3.13 6.38
N GLN A 13 5.79 -4.12 7.26
CA GLN A 13 5.89 -5.53 6.88
C GLN A 13 4.66 -5.98 6.08
N ARG A 14 3.46 -5.60 6.56
CA ARG A 14 2.20 -5.90 5.85
C ARG A 14 2.08 -5.15 4.54
N ALA A 15 2.52 -3.88 4.48
CA ALA A 15 2.54 -3.13 3.22
C ALA A 15 3.46 -3.76 2.16
N VAL A 16 4.61 -4.31 2.56
CA VAL A 16 5.52 -5.04 1.65
C VAL A 16 4.87 -6.33 1.13
N LEU A 17 4.29 -7.13 2.02
CA LEU A 17 3.58 -8.37 1.64
C LEU A 17 2.35 -8.08 0.76
N PHE A 18 1.65 -6.98 1.02
CA PHE A 18 0.53 -6.54 0.20
C PHE A 18 0.99 -6.14 -1.20
N ALA A 19 2.10 -5.40 -1.31
CA ALA A 19 2.70 -5.07 -2.61
C ALA A 19 3.12 -6.32 -3.39
N GLU A 20 3.83 -7.25 -2.75
CA GLU A 20 4.20 -8.54 -3.35
C GLU A 20 2.95 -9.30 -3.83
N SER A 21 1.92 -9.42 -3.00
CA SER A 21 0.68 -10.12 -3.34
C SER A 21 -0.02 -9.52 -4.55
N VAL A 22 -0.12 -8.18 -4.62
CA VAL A 22 -0.74 -7.48 -5.75
C VAL A 22 0.07 -7.65 -7.02
N ILE A 23 1.40 -7.48 -6.97
CA ILE A 23 2.30 -7.61 -8.13
C ILE A 23 2.29 -9.05 -8.68
N VAL A 24 2.48 -10.05 -7.83
CA VAL A 24 2.46 -11.46 -8.26
C VAL A 24 1.10 -11.88 -8.81
N SER A 25 0.02 -11.30 -8.29
CA SER A 25 -1.32 -11.55 -8.82
C SER A 25 -1.52 -10.88 -10.19
N SER A 26 -1.00 -9.67 -10.38
CA SER A 26 -1.19 -8.89 -11.61
C SER A 26 -0.63 -9.59 -12.85
N GLU A 27 0.46 -10.34 -12.69
CA GLU A 27 1.07 -11.17 -13.75
C GLU A 27 0.13 -12.26 -14.29
N LYS A 28 -0.87 -12.68 -13.50
CA LYS A 28 -1.79 -13.79 -13.84
C LYS A 28 -3.13 -13.30 -14.37
N TRP A 29 -3.37 -11.99 -14.41
CA TRP A 29 -4.66 -11.44 -14.81
C TRP A 29 -4.90 -11.56 -16.31
N LYS A 30 -6.17 -11.80 -16.68
CA LYS A 30 -6.60 -12.24 -18.02
C LYS A 30 -6.10 -11.36 -19.19
N THR A 31 -5.81 -10.08 -18.93
CA THR A 31 -5.50 -9.08 -19.98
C THR A 31 -4.30 -8.20 -19.62
N ALA A 32 -3.43 -8.64 -18.70
CA ALA A 32 -2.28 -7.87 -18.24
C ALA A 32 -1.42 -7.31 -19.40
N GLY A 33 -1.28 -8.07 -20.50
CA GLY A 33 -0.44 -7.71 -21.65
C GLY A 33 -0.94 -6.62 -22.60
N LYS A 34 -2.07 -5.94 -22.33
CA LYS A 34 -2.59 -4.86 -23.20
C LYS A 34 -2.65 -3.49 -22.54
N HIS A 35 -2.45 -3.40 -21.23
CA HIS A 35 -2.69 -2.20 -20.44
C HIS A 35 -1.54 -1.93 -19.44
N TYR A 36 -0.30 -2.05 -19.92
CA TYR A 36 0.91 -1.89 -19.13
C TYR A 36 0.92 -0.63 -18.25
N ARG A 37 0.46 0.51 -18.78
CA ARG A 37 0.40 1.76 -18.00
C ARG A 37 -0.50 1.68 -16.77
N LEU A 38 -1.61 0.92 -16.82
CA LEU A 38 -2.49 0.75 -15.67
C LEU A 38 -1.83 -0.15 -14.61
N LEU A 39 -1.13 -1.20 -15.06
CA LEU A 39 -0.36 -2.07 -14.18
C LEU A 39 0.79 -1.32 -13.53
N GLU A 40 1.59 -0.58 -14.29
CA GLU A 40 2.67 0.27 -13.77
C GLU A 40 2.16 1.26 -12.72
N GLN A 41 0.99 1.87 -12.93
CA GLN A 41 0.37 2.74 -11.93
C GLN A 41 -0.03 1.99 -10.66
N LEU A 42 -0.55 0.77 -10.78
CA LEU A 42 -0.90 -0.06 -9.64
C LEU A 42 0.34 -0.50 -8.86
N GLU A 43 1.38 -0.94 -9.55
CA GLU A 43 2.66 -1.35 -8.97
C GLU A 43 3.34 -0.19 -8.26
N ALA A 44 3.36 0.99 -8.88
CA ALA A 44 3.87 2.21 -8.27
C ALA A 44 3.07 2.61 -7.02
N ALA A 45 1.73 2.59 -7.10
CA ALA A 45 0.87 2.94 -5.96
C ALA A 45 1.05 1.96 -4.79
N VAL A 46 1.10 0.65 -5.06
CA VAL A 46 1.16 -0.36 -3.99
C VAL A 46 2.52 -0.38 -3.29
N THR A 47 3.61 -0.24 -4.05
CA THR A 47 4.96 -0.11 -3.48
C THR A 47 5.14 1.20 -2.72
N SER A 48 4.48 2.28 -3.17
CA SER A 48 4.51 3.60 -2.53
C SER A 48 4.03 3.57 -1.07
N VAL A 49 3.12 2.66 -0.71
CA VAL A 49 2.66 2.52 0.69
C VAL A 49 3.83 2.20 1.62
N ALA A 50 4.61 1.15 1.31
CA ALA A 50 5.77 0.75 2.12
C ALA A 50 6.91 1.78 2.04
N MET A 51 7.16 2.34 0.85
CA MET A 51 8.19 3.36 0.63
C MET A 51 7.94 4.60 1.49
N ASN A 52 6.70 5.11 1.54
CA ASN A 52 6.37 6.28 2.34
C ASN A 52 6.48 6.01 3.85
N ILE A 53 6.15 4.80 4.32
CA ILE A 53 6.35 4.44 5.74
C ILE A 53 7.84 4.47 6.08
N ALA A 54 8.69 3.87 5.24
CA ALA A 54 10.13 3.84 5.43
C ALA A 54 10.75 5.24 5.36
N GLU A 55 10.39 6.02 4.35
CA GLU A 55 10.88 7.39 4.16
C GLU A 55 10.47 8.28 5.34
N GLY A 56 9.21 8.22 5.74
CA GLY A 56 8.69 8.95 6.88
C GLY A 56 9.41 8.61 8.18
N LYS A 57 9.67 7.33 8.43
CA LYS A 57 10.40 6.87 9.63
C LYS A 57 11.86 7.34 9.65
N GLY A 58 12.44 7.60 8.48
CA GLY A 58 13.77 8.19 8.32
C GLY A 58 13.83 9.71 8.47
N ARG A 59 12.69 10.41 8.60
CA ARG A 59 12.66 11.87 8.80
C ARG A 59 13.04 12.27 10.23
N TYR A 60 13.54 13.49 10.38
CA TYR A 60 14.02 14.00 11.67
C TYR A 60 12.89 14.38 12.63
N SER A 61 11.74 14.86 12.11
CA SER A 61 10.63 15.30 12.95
C SER A 61 9.46 14.31 12.95
N GLN A 62 8.82 14.22 14.11
CA GLN A 62 7.58 13.45 14.29
C GLN A 62 6.43 13.99 13.42
N LYS A 63 6.41 15.31 13.17
CA LYS A 63 5.43 15.96 12.30
C LYS A 63 5.57 15.47 10.85
N GLU A 64 6.80 15.40 10.34
CA GLU A 64 7.05 14.85 9.01
C GLU A 64 6.68 13.37 8.94
N PHE A 65 7.10 12.56 9.94
CA PHE A 65 6.73 11.14 9.92
C PHE A 65 5.20 10.96 9.84
N LYS A 66 4.44 11.72 10.63
CA LYS A 66 2.97 11.72 10.57
C LYS A 66 2.43 12.10 9.19
N GLN A 67 3.02 13.11 8.53
CA GLN A 67 2.66 13.48 7.16
C GLN A 67 2.90 12.34 6.17
N TYR A 68 4.04 11.66 6.25
CA TYR A 68 4.36 10.52 5.39
C TYR A 68 3.41 9.33 5.60
N LEU A 69 2.92 9.10 6.82
CA LEU A 69 1.89 8.08 7.07
C LEU A 69 0.56 8.44 6.40
N TYR A 70 0.21 9.73 6.30
CA TYR A 70 -0.95 10.17 5.53
C TYR A 70 -0.75 10.01 4.02
N ILE A 71 0.46 10.26 3.52
CA ILE A 71 0.81 10.01 2.11
C ILE A 71 0.70 8.50 1.81
N ALA A 72 1.25 7.63 2.66
CA ALA A 72 1.11 6.18 2.54
C ALA A 72 -0.36 5.74 2.48
N ARG A 73 -1.22 6.36 3.31
CA ARG A 73 -2.67 6.10 3.28
C ARG A 73 -3.33 6.61 2.00
N GLY A 74 -2.87 7.73 1.44
CA GLY A 74 -3.29 8.23 0.13
C GLY A 74 -2.96 7.22 -0.98
N SER A 75 -1.72 6.75 -1.05
CA SER A 75 -1.31 5.71 -2.00
C SER A 75 -2.12 4.42 -1.85
N LEU A 76 -2.46 4.03 -0.61
CA LEU A 76 -3.33 2.86 -0.38
C LEU A 76 -4.73 3.03 -1.00
N PHE A 77 -5.28 4.24 -1.00
CA PHE A 77 -6.56 4.53 -1.66
C PHE A 77 -6.45 4.52 -3.19
N GLU A 78 -5.32 4.94 -3.73
CA GLU A 78 -5.02 4.81 -5.17
C GLU A 78 -4.97 3.34 -5.58
N VAL A 79 -4.31 2.48 -4.79
CA VAL A 79 -4.28 1.02 -5.00
C VAL A 79 -5.69 0.46 -5.08
N ILE A 80 -6.56 0.78 -4.10
CA ILE A 80 -7.93 0.26 -4.08
C ILE A 80 -8.75 0.78 -5.27
N THR A 81 -8.53 2.03 -5.67
CA THR A 81 -9.18 2.60 -6.86
C THR A 81 -8.79 1.82 -8.11
N LEU A 82 -7.50 1.53 -8.30
CA LEU A 82 -7.00 0.77 -9.44
C LEU A 82 -7.47 -0.68 -9.41
N LEU A 83 -7.51 -1.32 -8.24
CA LEU A 83 -8.06 -2.67 -8.06
C LEU A 83 -9.55 -2.75 -8.43
N VAL A 84 -10.34 -1.73 -8.11
CA VAL A 84 -11.75 -1.63 -8.54
C VAL A 84 -11.85 -1.49 -10.07
N ILE A 85 -10.96 -0.73 -10.69
CA ILE A 85 -10.94 -0.58 -12.16
C ILE A 85 -10.64 -1.92 -12.84
N VAL A 86 -9.62 -2.66 -12.39
CA VAL A 86 -9.28 -3.96 -13.00
C VAL A 86 -10.37 -5.02 -12.78
N GLU A 87 -11.09 -4.99 -11.65
CA GLU A 87 -12.29 -5.82 -11.45
C GLU A 87 -13.40 -5.44 -12.43
N LYS A 88 -13.67 -4.14 -12.61
CA LYS A 88 -14.69 -3.66 -13.57
C LYS A 88 -14.37 -4.02 -15.01
N LEU A 89 -13.09 -4.13 -15.35
CA LEU A 89 -12.63 -4.60 -16.65
C LEU A 89 -12.65 -6.14 -16.78
N GLY A 90 -13.01 -6.87 -15.72
CA GLY A 90 -13.12 -8.32 -15.69
C GLY A 90 -11.78 -9.06 -15.59
N TRP A 91 -10.72 -8.38 -15.15
CA TRP A 91 -9.37 -8.95 -15.05
C TRP A 91 -9.21 -9.84 -13.83
N ILE A 92 -9.91 -9.47 -12.75
CA ILE A 92 -10.06 -10.22 -11.49
C ILE A 92 -11.55 -10.38 -11.19
N ASP A 93 -11.88 -11.32 -10.31
CA ASP A 93 -13.24 -11.45 -9.79
C ASP A 93 -13.46 -10.63 -8.50
N ASN A 94 -14.71 -10.63 -8.01
CA ASN A 94 -15.06 -9.91 -6.80
C ASN A 94 -14.39 -10.49 -5.54
N LYS A 95 -14.09 -11.81 -5.53
CA LYS A 95 -13.45 -12.47 -4.39
C LYS A 95 -11.97 -12.07 -4.28
N ASP A 96 -11.28 -11.95 -5.41
CA ASP A 96 -9.92 -11.42 -5.48
C ASP A 96 -9.88 -9.97 -4.97
N LEU A 97 -10.80 -9.13 -5.46
CA LEU A 97 -10.92 -7.73 -5.02
C LEU A 97 -11.17 -7.63 -3.51
N ASP A 98 -12.09 -8.42 -2.97
CA ASP A 98 -12.41 -8.39 -1.54
C ASP A 98 -11.24 -8.87 -0.68
N THR A 99 -10.43 -9.82 -1.17
CA THR A 99 -9.19 -10.22 -0.50
C THR A 99 -8.22 -9.05 -0.37
N PHE A 100 -7.97 -8.32 -1.45
CA PHE A 100 -7.10 -7.13 -1.40
C PHE A 100 -7.69 -6.00 -0.55
N ARG A 101 -9.01 -5.79 -0.58
CA ARG A 101 -9.68 -4.79 0.26
C ARG A 101 -9.54 -5.08 1.75
N ASN A 102 -9.69 -6.33 2.15
CA ASN A 102 -9.55 -6.71 3.55
C ASN A 102 -8.13 -6.40 4.06
N GLU A 103 -7.10 -6.74 3.29
CA GLU A 103 -5.72 -6.42 3.65
C GLU A 103 -5.48 -4.90 3.72
N ALA A 104 -5.94 -4.16 2.71
CA ALA A 104 -5.85 -2.71 2.66
C ALA A 104 -6.61 -2.02 3.80
N GLU A 105 -7.77 -2.53 4.22
CA GLU A 105 -8.52 -1.96 5.34
C GLU A 105 -7.70 -2.06 6.64
N ILE A 106 -7.07 -3.21 6.88
CA ILE A 106 -6.24 -3.40 8.07
C ILE A 106 -5.01 -2.50 8.00
N ILE A 107 -4.30 -2.43 6.86
CA ILE A 107 -3.16 -1.51 6.68
C ILE A 107 -3.60 -0.05 6.92
N GLY A 108 -4.75 0.36 6.36
CA GLY A 108 -5.29 1.71 6.53
C GLY A 108 -5.61 2.06 7.99
N LYS A 109 -6.12 1.11 8.76
CA LYS A 109 -6.34 1.24 10.21
C LYS A 109 -5.01 1.37 10.96
N MET A 110 -4.01 0.54 10.62
CA MET A 110 -2.68 0.60 11.25
C MET A 110 -1.97 1.92 10.96
N LEU A 111 -2.00 2.41 9.72
CA LEU A 111 -1.45 3.71 9.34
C LEU A 111 -2.08 4.84 10.14
N SER A 112 -3.41 4.81 10.26
CA SER A 112 -4.16 5.84 11.00
C SER A 112 -3.87 5.77 12.50
N SER A 113 -3.82 4.57 13.08
CA SER A 113 -3.45 4.35 14.49
C SER A 113 -2.05 4.85 14.79
N LEU A 114 -1.07 4.47 13.94
CA LEU A 114 0.32 4.91 14.08
C LEU A 114 0.43 6.43 13.97
N ALA A 115 -0.19 7.05 12.97
CA ALA A 115 -0.20 8.51 12.78
C ALA A 115 -0.82 9.25 13.98
N ASN A 116 -1.87 8.69 14.59
CA ASN A 116 -2.51 9.25 15.78
C ASN A 116 -1.69 9.06 17.06
N SER A 117 -0.91 7.99 17.15
CA SER A 117 -0.03 7.72 18.29
C SER A 117 1.16 8.70 18.38
N ILE A 118 1.53 9.31 17.25
CA ILE A 118 2.62 10.28 17.17
C ILE A 118 2.18 11.60 17.78
N LYS A 119 2.78 11.96 18.92
CA LYS A 119 2.59 13.25 19.58
C LYS A 119 3.37 14.33 18.83
N THR A 120 2.67 15.24 18.18
CA THR A 120 3.24 16.47 17.63
C THR A 120 3.20 17.55 18.73
N LYS A 121 4.37 18.03 19.17
CA LYS A 121 4.46 19.25 19.99
C LYS A 121 4.20 20.48 19.13
#